data_AF-A0A5C7XSB3-F1
#
_entry.id   AF-A0A5C7XSB3-F1
#
_cell.length_a   1.000
_cell.length_b   1.000
_cell.length_c   1.000
_cell.angle_alpha   90.00
_cell.angle_beta   90.00
_cell.angle_gamma   90.00
#
_symmetry.space_group_name_H-M   'P 1'
#
loop_
_entity.id
_entity.type
_entity.pdbx_description
1 polymer ?
#
loop_
_entity_poly.entity_id
_entity_poly.type
_entity_poly.pdbx_seq_one_letter_code
_entity_poly.pdbx_strand_id
1 'polypeptide(L)'
;GAMAPASGPADPQTEDEPAVPPPPPGAPDGVVGVAPHATVISIRQSSRAFEPVNPQRFGYDDEHVKAGTLATLARAVVHAADMGAKVINISVTSCVQVAAGLDQRVLGAALWYAATVKDAVIVAAAGNVGEAGCADNPMFDPLNPSDPRDWNQVKVISSPSWFSDYVLSVGGVDATGAPIDKSMAGPWVGVAAPATHVMGLSPQGGVPVNAYPPIRVGEKNMPFWGTSFSAAYVSGVAALVRAKYPQLTAHQVIYRITQTAHNPPAGVDNRVGYGLVDPVAALTFNVPVGAALAPGSQQRVLTPAPPPPPPDHRARTVALGFLGVIAAAVLAAAITARIRRATR
;
A
#
# COMPACT_ATOMS: atom_id res chain seq x y z
N GLY A 1 10.28 -23.05 25.85
CA GLY A 1 9.68 -21.89 26.56
C GLY A 1 8.53 -21.41 25.72
N ALA A 2 7.32 -21.43 26.26
CA ALA A 2 6.11 -21.03 25.53
C ALA A 2 6.17 -19.52 25.26
N MET A 3 6.17 -19.15 23.98
CA MET A 3 6.17 -17.78 23.51
C MET A 3 4.75 -17.21 23.68
N ALA A 4 4.61 -16.10 24.40
CA ALA A 4 3.33 -15.42 24.56
C ALA A 4 2.80 -14.93 23.19
N PRO A 5 1.53 -15.19 22.83
CA PRO A 5 0.91 -14.63 21.63
C PRO A 5 0.65 -13.12 21.78
N ALA A 6 0.62 -12.44 20.63
CA ALA A 6 0.71 -10.99 20.48
C ALA A 6 -0.52 -10.23 21.00
N SER A 7 -0.26 -9.12 21.69
CA SER A 7 -1.25 -8.18 22.17
C SER A 7 -1.99 -7.50 21.01
N GLY A 8 -3.29 -7.77 20.88
CA GLY A 8 -4.18 -6.86 20.16
C GLY A 8 -4.51 -5.64 21.05
N PRO A 9 -5.01 -4.55 20.47
CA PRO A 9 -5.40 -3.37 21.23
C PRO A 9 -6.73 -3.59 21.97
N ALA A 10 -6.95 -2.84 23.06
CA ALA A 10 -8.13 -3.00 23.93
C ALA A 10 -9.45 -2.89 23.14
N ASP A 11 -10.39 -3.77 23.49
CA ASP A 11 -11.69 -3.93 22.83
C ASP A 11 -12.50 -2.61 22.85
N PRO A 12 -12.92 -2.08 21.70
CA PRO A 12 -13.82 -0.93 21.63
C PRO A 12 -15.30 -1.29 21.87
N GLN A 13 -15.66 -2.55 22.09
CA GLN A 13 -17.07 -2.97 22.25
C GLN A 13 -17.77 -2.33 23.44
N THR A 14 -18.99 -1.85 23.20
CA THR A 14 -20.03 -1.71 24.22
C THR A 14 -20.74 -3.05 24.38
N GLU A 15 -21.23 -3.37 25.59
CA GLU A 15 -21.87 -4.66 25.92
C GLU A 15 -23.18 -4.95 25.14
N ASP A 16 -23.61 -4.04 24.25
CA ASP A 16 -24.95 -3.99 23.65
C ASP A 16 -25.05 -4.48 22.18
N GLU A 17 -23.98 -4.95 21.54
CA GLU A 17 -24.07 -5.49 20.16
C GLU A 17 -24.44 -7.00 20.16
N PRO A 18 -25.56 -7.41 19.54
CA PRO A 18 -26.05 -8.78 19.60
C PRO A 18 -25.17 -9.75 18.80
N ALA A 19 -24.71 -10.82 19.45
CA ALA A 19 -23.99 -11.91 18.81
C ALA A 19 -24.88 -12.67 17.81
N VAL A 20 -24.36 -12.93 16.60
CA VAL A 20 -25.04 -13.78 15.61
C VAL A 20 -25.11 -15.22 16.16
N PRO A 21 -26.29 -15.87 16.20
CA PRO A 21 -26.42 -17.25 16.65
C PRO A 21 -25.57 -18.21 15.80
N PRO A 22 -24.98 -19.26 16.39
CA PRO A 22 -24.23 -20.25 15.61
C PRO A 22 -25.15 -21.01 14.65
N PRO A 23 -24.63 -21.47 13.49
CA PRO A 23 -25.41 -22.28 12.56
C PRO A 23 -25.82 -23.63 13.18
N PRO A 24 -26.89 -24.27 12.68
CA PRO A 24 -27.31 -25.59 13.15
C PRO A 24 -26.19 -26.65 13.02
N PRO A 25 -26.15 -27.67 13.89
CA PRO A 25 -25.19 -28.77 13.77
C PRO A 25 -25.25 -29.41 12.37
N GLY A 26 -24.10 -29.49 11.69
CA GLY A 26 -23.98 -30.05 10.34
C GLY A 26 -24.26 -29.09 9.18
N ALA A 27 -24.69 -27.85 9.46
CA ALA A 27 -24.73 -26.80 8.46
C ALA A 27 -23.31 -26.26 8.19
N PRO A 28 -23.03 -25.73 6.97
CA PRO A 28 -21.81 -24.98 6.72
C PRO A 28 -21.66 -23.85 7.75
N ASP A 29 -20.42 -23.56 8.12
CA ASP A 29 -20.06 -22.60 9.17
C ASP A 29 -20.49 -21.13 8.91
N GLY A 30 -21.00 -20.84 7.70
CA GLY A 30 -21.57 -19.56 7.32
C GLY A 30 -20.53 -18.50 6.92
N VAL A 31 -19.23 -18.84 6.88
CA VAL A 31 -18.16 -17.89 6.57
C VAL A 31 -17.69 -18.02 5.13
N VAL A 32 -17.69 -16.89 4.42
CA VAL A 32 -17.13 -16.78 3.07
C VAL A 32 -16.41 -15.46 2.92
N GLY A 33 -15.24 -15.47 2.26
CA GLY A 33 -14.54 -14.24 1.90
C GLY A 33 -15.32 -13.46 0.84
N VAL A 34 -15.13 -12.13 0.78
CA VAL A 34 -15.83 -11.26 -0.19
C VAL A 34 -15.59 -11.70 -1.65
N ALA A 35 -14.35 -12.08 -1.98
CA ALA A 35 -13.96 -12.56 -3.31
C ALA A 35 -13.39 -13.98 -3.22
N PRO A 36 -14.23 -15.02 -3.03
CA PRO A 36 -13.76 -16.37 -2.69
C PRO A 36 -13.00 -17.07 -3.82
N HIS A 37 -13.12 -16.57 -5.05
CA HIS A 37 -12.41 -17.11 -6.23
C HIS A 37 -11.12 -16.34 -6.56
N ALA A 38 -10.76 -15.32 -5.78
CA ALA A 38 -9.51 -14.58 -5.99
C ALA A 38 -8.29 -15.41 -5.56
N THR A 39 -7.19 -15.27 -6.31
CA THR A 39 -5.89 -15.80 -5.87
C THR A 39 -5.24 -14.85 -4.88
N VAL A 40 -4.75 -15.38 -3.76
CA VAL A 40 -4.11 -14.60 -2.70
C VAL A 40 -2.59 -14.78 -2.75
N ILE A 41 -1.87 -13.67 -2.81
CA ILE A 41 -0.41 -13.61 -2.64
C ILE A 41 -0.14 -13.00 -1.25
N SER A 42 0.61 -13.70 -0.40
CA SER A 42 0.95 -13.23 0.93
C SER A 42 2.38 -12.68 0.98
N ILE A 43 2.54 -11.41 1.36
CA ILE A 43 3.83 -10.77 1.58
C ILE A 43 3.88 -10.26 3.02
N ARG A 44 4.70 -10.89 3.85
CA ARG A 44 4.87 -10.46 5.25
C ARG A 44 5.75 -9.22 5.32
N GLN A 45 5.12 -8.05 5.45
CA GLN A 45 5.82 -6.76 5.55
C GLN A 45 6.09 -6.33 7.00
N SER A 46 5.22 -6.70 7.94
CA SER A 46 5.33 -6.32 9.36
C SER A 46 5.14 -7.51 10.31
N SER A 47 5.70 -7.42 11.51
CA SER A 47 5.41 -8.35 12.60
C SER A 47 5.69 -7.74 13.96
N ARG A 48 4.82 -7.98 14.95
CA ARG A 48 5.08 -7.67 16.37
C ARG A 48 5.87 -8.77 17.09
N ALA A 49 5.97 -9.97 16.49
CA ALA A 49 6.73 -11.09 17.06
C ALA A 49 8.22 -11.03 16.72
N PHE A 50 8.62 -10.11 15.83
CA PHE A 50 10.00 -9.91 15.42
C PHE A 50 10.35 -8.43 15.54
N GLU A 51 11.58 -8.16 15.94
CA GLU A 51 12.15 -6.81 16.03
C GLU A 51 13.49 -6.74 15.26
N PRO A 52 13.96 -5.55 14.86
CA PRO A 52 15.31 -5.38 14.35
C PRO A 52 16.34 -5.83 15.40
N VAL A 53 17.42 -6.49 14.97
CA VAL A 53 18.51 -6.96 15.86
C VAL A 53 19.11 -5.79 16.68
N ASN A 54 19.19 -4.60 16.06
CA ASN A 54 19.68 -3.37 16.69
C ASN A 54 18.63 -2.27 16.51
N PRO A 55 17.59 -2.22 17.37
CA PRO A 55 16.53 -1.23 17.23
C PRO A 55 17.05 0.16 17.61
N GLN A 56 16.88 1.15 16.72
CA GLN A 56 17.10 2.55 17.08
C GLN A 56 15.93 3.01 17.95
N ARG A 57 16.18 3.18 19.25
CA ARG A 57 15.20 3.69 20.21
C ARG A 57 15.36 5.20 20.34
N PHE A 58 14.33 5.95 19.94
CA PHE A 58 14.28 7.40 20.13
C PHE A 58 13.35 7.70 21.31
N GLY A 59 13.86 7.61 22.54
CA GLY A 59 13.11 7.95 23.76
C GLY A 59 13.10 6.86 24.84
N TYR A 60 12.57 7.23 26.01
CA TYR A 60 12.32 6.36 27.15
C TYR A 60 10.95 5.69 26.98
N ASP A 61 10.84 4.68 26.13
CA ASP A 61 9.74 3.71 26.24
C ASP A 61 10.30 2.32 25.96
N ASP A 62 9.97 1.37 26.84
CA ASP A 62 10.31 -0.05 26.75
C ASP A 62 9.50 -0.78 25.65
N GLU A 63 8.97 -0.06 24.66
CA GLU A 63 8.21 -0.67 23.57
C GLU A 63 9.14 -1.36 22.56
N HIS A 64 8.87 -2.65 22.34
CA HIS A 64 9.48 -3.41 21.25
C HIS A 64 9.17 -2.74 19.90
N VAL A 65 10.22 -2.49 19.11
CA VAL A 65 10.07 -1.94 17.76
C VAL A 65 9.60 -3.05 16.83
N LYS A 66 8.34 -2.97 16.38
CA LYS A 66 7.78 -3.94 15.41
C LYS A 66 8.65 -4.02 14.15
N ALA A 67 8.84 -5.22 13.61
CA ALA A 67 9.46 -5.39 12.31
C ALA A 67 8.60 -4.73 11.21
N GLY A 68 9.28 -4.15 10.21
CA GLY A 68 8.67 -3.43 9.09
C GLY A 68 8.99 -1.93 9.14
N THR A 69 9.19 -1.33 7.97
CA THR A 69 9.50 0.10 7.79
C THR A 69 8.79 0.61 6.54
N LEU A 70 8.67 1.93 6.36
CA LEU A 70 8.17 2.49 5.10
C LEU A 70 9.02 2.07 3.89
N ALA A 71 10.33 1.88 4.08
CA ALA A 71 11.23 1.41 3.03
C ALA A 71 10.98 -0.07 2.65
N THR A 72 10.71 -0.95 3.62
CA THR A 72 10.31 -2.34 3.31
C THR A 72 8.89 -2.39 2.74
N LEU A 73 8.00 -1.48 3.14
CA LEU A 73 6.66 -1.35 2.54
C LEU A 73 6.74 -0.96 1.07
N ALA A 74 7.55 0.04 0.72
CA ALA A 74 7.75 0.46 -0.66
C ALA A 74 8.23 -0.71 -1.54
N ARG A 75 9.21 -1.49 -1.05
CA ARG A 75 9.69 -2.69 -1.74
C ARG A 75 8.62 -3.78 -1.87
N ALA A 76 7.81 -3.99 -0.83
CA ALA A 76 6.71 -4.96 -0.86
C ALA A 76 5.64 -4.58 -1.88
N VAL A 77 5.31 -3.28 -1.99
CA VAL A 77 4.36 -2.76 -3.00
C VAL A 77 4.87 -3.01 -4.42
N VAL A 78 6.12 -2.65 -4.71
CA VAL A 78 6.75 -2.92 -6.02
C VAL A 78 6.74 -4.42 -6.32
N HIS A 79 7.14 -5.24 -5.34
CA HIS A 79 7.18 -6.68 -5.49
C HIS A 79 5.80 -7.29 -5.80
N ALA A 80 4.76 -6.88 -5.07
CA ALA A 80 3.39 -7.31 -5.32
C ALA A 80 2.91 -6.93 -6.74
N ALA A 81 3.20 -5.70 -7.16
CA ALA A 81 2.83 -5.22 -8.48
C ALA A 81 3.58 -5.95 -9.60
N ASP A 82 4.86 -6.27 -9.40
CA ASP A 82 5.66 -7.06 -10.34
C ASP A 82 5.23 -8.53 -10.42
N MET A 83 4.68 -9.09 -9.33
CA MET A 83 4.00 -10.40 -9.35
C MET A 83 2.65 -10.38 -10.08
N GLY A 84 2.19 -9.21 -10.54
CA GLY A 84 0.94 -9.06 -11.28
C GLY A 84 -0.31 -8.92 -10.40
N ALA A 85 -0.15 -8.58 -9.11
CA ALA A 85 -1.27 -8.35 -8.22
C ALA A 85 -2.19 -7.25 -8.78
N LYS A 86 -3.48 -7.57 -8.93
CA LYS A 86 -4.50 -6.66 -9.46
C LYS A 86 -5.15 -5.77 -8.40
N VAL A 87 -5.08 -6.22 -7.15
CA VAL A 87 -5.45 -5.49 -5.95
C VAL A 87 -4.37 -5.74 -4.90
N ILE A 88 -3.87 -4.69 -4.26
CA ILE A 88 -2.86 -4.73 -3.20
C ILE A 88 -3.51 -4.21 -1.92
N ASN A 89 -3.77 -5.11 -0.98
CA ASN A 89 -4.26 -4.77 0.36
C ASN A 89 -3.10 -4.46 1.30
N ILE A 90 -3.11 -3.28 1.92
CA ILE A 90 -2.11 -2.83 2.90
C ILE A 90 -2.81 -2.60 4.24
N SER A 91 -2.89 -3.66 5.04
CA SER A 91 -3.50 -3.62 6.38
C SER A 91 -2.63 -2.97 7.47
N VAL A 92 -1.37 -2.66 7.17
CA VAL A 92 -0.43 -2.04 8.11
C VAL A 92 -0.45 -0.53 7.96
N THR A 93 -0.43 0.17 9.10
CA THR A 93 -0.34 1.63 9.14
C THR A 93 0.94 2.05 9.84
N SER A 94 1.57 3.10 9.32
CA SER A 94 2.62 3.86 9.99
C SER A 94 2.13 5.28 10.24
N CYS A 95 1.93 5.63 11.49
CA CYS A 95 1.48 6.96 11.90
C CYS A 95 2.69 7.84 12.22
N VAL A 96 2.75 9.01 11.58
CA VAL A 96 3.89 9.92 11.69
C VAL A 96 3.39 11.31 12.01
N GLN A 97 3.93 11.94 13.04
CA GLN A 97 3.61 13.34 13.36
C GLN A 97 4.07 14.24 12.20
N VAL A 98 3.23 15.17 11.75
CA VAL A 98 3.57 16.10 10.64
C VAL A 98 4.86 16.86 10.95
N ALA A 99 5.05 17.28 12.21
CA ALA A 99 6.23 17.98 12.68
C ALA A 99 7.54 17.17 12.57
N ALA A 100 7.47 15.84 12.48
CA ALA A 100 8.66 14.98 12.40
C ALA A 100 9.28 14.94 10.99
N GLY A 101 8.56 15.38 9.94
CA GLY A 101 9.14 15.62 8.61
C GLY A 101 9.78 14.41 7.92
N LEU A 102 9.09 13.27 7.86
CA LEU A 102 9.63 12.05 7.26
C LEU A 102 9.62 12.07 5.72
N ASP A 103 10.75 11.78 5.07
CA ASP A 103 10.83 11.63 3.61
C ASP A 103 10.15 10.33 3.16
N GLN A 104 8.99 10.47 2.50
CA GLN A 104 8.21 9.35 1.96
C GLN A 104 8.25 9.26 0.43
N ARG A 105 9.20 9.94 -0.24
CA ARG A 105 9.29 9.96 -1.71
C ARG A 105 9.42 8.58 -2.33
N VAL A 106 10.18 7.68 -1.68
CA VAL A 106 10.37 6.30 -2.15
C VAL A 106 9.07 5.51 -2.08
N LEU A 107 8.30 5.67 -1.00
CA LEU A 107 6.99 5.03 -0.87
C LEU A 107 6.00 5.61 -1.89
N GLY A 108 5.93 6.93 -2.03
CA GLY A 108 5.09 7.58 -3.05
C GLY A 108 5.41 7.09 -4.47
N ALA A 109 6.70 6.92 -4.81
CA ALA A 109 7.10 6.38 -6.10
C ALA A 109 6.68 4.92 -6.30
N ALA A 110 6.79 4.08 -5.26
CA ALA A 110 6.31 2.69 -5.30
C ALA A 110 4.79 2.59 -5.49
N LEU A 111 4.03 3.43 -4.79
CA LEU A 111 2.57 3.49 -4.91
C LEU A 111 2.14 3.99 -6.30
N TRP A 112 2.78 5.07 -6.78
CA TRP A 112 2.56 5.56 -8.15
C TRP A 112 2.87 4.48 -9.19
N TYR A 113 3.98 3.77 -9.05
CA TYR A 113 4.36 2.67 -9.96
C TYR A 113 3.30 1.57 -9.97
N ALA A 114 2.89 1.10 -8.79
CA ALA A 114 1.88 0.05 -8.69
C ALA A 114 0.53 0.50 -9.27
N ALA A 115 0.06 1.71 -8.94
CA ALA A 115 -1.25 2.20 -9.38
C ALA A 115 -1.28 2.61 -10.86
N THR A 116 -0.23 3.28 -11.35
CA THR A 116 -0.21 3.92 -12.67
C THR A 116 0.45 3.03 -13.73
N VAL A 117 1.58 2.40 -13.41
CA VAL A 117 2.37 1.61 -14.38
C VAL A 117 1.89 0.16 -14.42
N LYS A 118 1.55 -0.40 -13.27
CA LYS A 118 1.10 -1.81 -13.15
C LYS A 118 -0.41 -1.97 -13.06
N ASP A 119 -1.16 -0.87 -13.01
CA ASP A 119 -2.61 -0.86 -12.93
C ASP A 119 -3.15 -1.71 -11.76
N ALA A 120 -2.53 -1.58 -10.59
CA ALA A 120 -2.95 -2.27 -9.37
C ALA A 120 -3.81 -1.33 -8.50
N VAL A 121 -4.99 -1.78 -8.08
CA VAL A 121 -5.79 -1.06 -7.08
C VAL A 121 -5.11 -1.20 -5.73
N ILE A 122 -4.78 -0.09 -5.07
CA ILE A 122 -4.14 -0.12 -3.75
C ILE A 122 -5.17 0.29 -2.71
N VAL A 123 -5.39 -0.55 -1.71
CA VAL A 123 -6.34 -0.32 -0.62
C VAL A 123 -5.56 -0.36 0.69
N ALA A 124 -5.73 0.64 1.54
CA ALA A 124 -5.00 0.73 2.81
C ALA A 124 -5.93 1.00 3.99
N ALA A 125 -5.54 0.50 5.16
CA ALA A 125 -6.22 0.80 6.41
C ALA A 125 -6.03 2.27 6.80
N ALA A 126 -7.09 2.97 7.25
CA ALA A 126 -6.97 4.36 7.68
C ALA A 126 -6.04 4.53 8.90
N GLY A 127 -5.96 3.52 9.75
CA GLY A 127 -5.19 3.52 10.99
C GLY A 127 -6.08 3.41 12.22
N ASN A 128 -5.50 2.93 13.32
CA ASN A 128 -6.22 2.73 14.57
C ASN A 128 -5.68 3.69 15.64
N VAL A 129 -6.54 4.54 16.20
CA VAL A 129 -6.18 5.47 17.29
C VAL A 129 -5.76 4.67 18.53
N GLY A 130 -4.63 5.06 19.11
CA GLY A 130 -4.03 4.36 20.26
C GLY A 130 -3.03 3.26 19.89
N GLU A 131 -2.82 2.98 18.59
CA GLU A 131 -1.60 2.29 18.15
C GLU A 131 -0.39 3.22 18.14
N ALA A 132 0.82 2.67 18.11
CA ALA A 132 2.09 3.41 18.17
C ALA A 132 2.12 4.61 17.20
N GLY A 133 2.11 5.81 17.77
CA GLY A 133 2.15 7.09 17.06
C GLY A 133 0.84 7.53 16.39
N CYS A 134 -0.22 6.72 16.47
CA CYS A 134 -1.53 6.99 15.87
C CYS A 134 -2.44 7.74 16.84
N ALA A 135 -2.74 9.00 16.50
CA ALA A 135 -3.75 9.82 17.18
C ALA A 135 -4.77 10.34 16.17
N ASP A 136 -5.95 10.70 16.66
CA ASP A 136 -7.02 11.21 15.80
C ASP A 136 -6.69 12.61 15.24
N ASN A 137 -7.18 12.92 14.04
CA ASN A 137 -7.07 14.25 13.44
C ASN A 137 -8.38 15.03 13.57
N PRO A 138 -8.35 16.36 13.45
CA PRO A 138 -9.55 17.17 13.32
C PRO A 138 -10.45 16.72 12.16
N MET A 139 -11.77 16.85 12.34
CA MET A 139 -12.75 16.42 11.36
C MET A 139 -12.91 17.37 10.20
N PHE A 140 -13.02 18.67 10.51
CA PHE A 140 -13.33 19.74 9.56
C PHE A 140 -13.24 21.09 10.27
N ASP A 141 -12.70 22.11 9.61
CA ASP A 141 -12.78 23.51 10.05
C ASP A 141 -13.87 24.26 9.28
N PRO A 142 -15.04 24.55 9.89
CA PRO A 142 -16.12 25.29 9.23
C PRO A 142 -15.75 26.73 8.86
N LEU A 143 -14.67 27.28 9.40
CA LEU A 143 -14.18 28.62 9.09
C LEU A 143 -13.23 28.64 7.89
N ASN A 144 -12.80 27.48 7.37
CA ASN A 144 -11.92 27.37 6.21
C ASN A 144 -12.57 26.59 5.04
N PRO A 145 -13.51 27.19 4.30
CA PRO A 145 -14.21 26.52 3.20
C PRO A 145 -13.28 26.17 2.01
N SER A 146 -12.08 26.75 1.93
CA SER A 146 -11.11 26.44 0.89
C SER A 146 -10.35 25.12 1.11
N ASP A 147 -10.44 24.58 2.33
CA ASP A 147 -9.86 23.29 2.71
C ASP A 147 -10.95 22.37 3.30
N PRO A 148 -11.88 21.88 2.45
CA PRO A 148 -13.06 21.15 2.92
C PRO A 148 -12.77 19.81 3.60
N ARG A 149 -11.53 19.31 3.49
CA ARG A 149 -11.07 18.08 4.13
C ARG A 149 -10.08 18.36 5.27
N ASP A 150 -9.78 19.63 5.56
CA ASP A 150 -8.93 20.05 6.66
C ASP A 150 -7.48 19.51 6.60
N TRP A 151 -6.90 19.49 5.38
CA TRP A 151 -5.52 19.08 5.14
C TRP A 151 -4.51 19.89 5.95
N ASN A 152 -4.77 21.18 6.17
CA ASN A 152 -3.86 22.08 6.86
C ASN A 152 -3.82 21.85 8.39
N GLN A 153 -4.83 21.19 8.97
CA GLN A 153 -4.90 20.91 10.41
C GLN A 153 -4.49 19.47 10.76
N VAL A 154 -4.01 18.69 9.80
CA VAL A 154 -3.49 17.34 10.05
C VAL A 154 -2.36 17.40 11.07
N LYS A 155 -2.45 16.56 12.10
CA LYS A 155 -1.42 16.40 13.15
C LYS A 155 -0.63 15.12 12.93
N VAL A 156 -1.33 14.06 12.55
CA VAL A 156 -0.76 12.71 12.38
C VAL A 156 -1.07 12.19 11.00
N ILE A 157 -0.02 11.96 10.20
CA ILE A 157 -0.10 11.35 8.88
C ILE A 157 -0.26 9.85 9.02
N SER A 158 -1.28 9.28 8.38
CA SER A 158 -1.40 7.84 8.16
C SER A 158 -0.74 7.44 6.84
N SER A 159 0.33 6.65 6.88
CA SER A 159 1.02 6.16 5.70
C SER A 159 0.79 4.65 5.52
N PRO A 160 0.41 4.18 4.30
CA PRO A 160 0.38 4.91 3.03
C PRO A 160 -0.93 5.67 2.72
N SER A 161 -1.91 5.67 3.63
CA SER A 161 -3.27 6.17 3.40
C SER A 161 -3.34 7.61 2.88
N TRP A 162 -2.45 8.50 3.32
CA TRP A 162 -2.41 9.89 2.86
C TRP A 162 -2.11 10.09 1.37
N PHE A 163 -1.62 9.06 0.66
CA PHE A 163 -1.41 9.08 -0.79
C PHE A 163 -2.74 8.83 -1.53
N SER A 164 -3.78 9.62 -1.22
CA SER A 164 -5.17 9.39 -1.63
C SER A 164 -5.40 9.39 -3.15
N ASP A 165 -4.48 9.97 -3.94
CA ASP A 165 -4.51 9.89 -5.40
C ASP A 165 -4.29 8.46 -5.93
N TYR A 166 -3.54 7.63 -5.19
CA TYR A 166 -3.16 6.27 -5.60
C TYR A 166 -3.73 5.19 -4.69
N VAL A 167 -4.13 5.55 -3.47
CA VAL A 167 -4.51 4.64 -2.40
C VAL A 167 -5.93 4.93 -1.94
N LEU A 168 -6.79 3.92 -1.98
CA LEU A 168 -8.09 3.97 -1.34
C LEU A 168 -7.93 3.67 0.16
N SER A 169 -7.90 4.72 0.97
CA SER A 169 -7.88 4.60 2.44
C SER A 169 -9.26 4.22 2.98
N VAL A 170 -9.29 3.24 3.89
CA VAL A 170 -10.53 2.66 4.40
C VAL A 170 -10.66 2.84 5.91
N GLY A 171 -11.68 3.60 6.32
CA GLY A 171 -12.09 3.76 7.72
C GLY A 171 -12.90 2.57 8.24
N GLY A 172 -13.12 2.55 9.55
CA GLY A 172 -13.84 1.48 10.24
C GLY A 172 -15.22 1.91 10.72
N VAL A 173 -16.22 1.04 10.50
CA VAL A 173 -17.55 1.16 11.10
C VAL A 173 -17.90 -0.07 11.94
N ASP A 174 -18.87 0.08 12.83
CA ASP A 174 -19.48 -1.01 13.58
C ASP A 174 -20.56 -1.75 12.78
N ALA A 175 -21.29 -2.68 13.41
CA ALA A 175 -22.32 -3.46 12.73
C ALA A 175 -23.55 -2.64 12.32
N THR A 176 -23.73 -1.45 12.91
CA THR A 176 -24.81 -0.50 12.55
C THR A 176 -24.42 0.41 11.38
N GLY A 177 -23.14 0.42 11.00
CA GLY A 177 -22.58 1.32 10.00
C GLY A 177 -22.11 2.65 10.57
N ALA A 178 -22.11 2.83 11.91
CA ALA A 178 -21.57 4.02 12.54
C ALA A 178 -20.03 3.95 12.61
N PRO A 179 -19.32 5.09 12.39
CA PRO A 179 -17.87 5.11 12.49
C PRO A 179 -17.41 4.79 13.91
N ILE A 180 -16.40 3.93 14.05
CA ILE A 180 -15.82 3.63 15.35
C ILE A 180 -14.83 4.73 15.76
N ASP A 181 -14.81 5.10 17.04
CA ASP A 181 -13.90 6.12 17.59
C ASP A 181 -12.42 5.75 17.46
N LYS A 182 -12.14 4.45 17.28
CA LYS A 182 -10.78 3.94 17.04
C LYS A 182 -10.32 4.08 15.60
N SER A 183 -11.19 4.39 14.65
CA SER A 183 -10.80 4.63 13.26
C SER A 183 -10.20 6.03 13.14
N MET A 184 -8.94 6.12 12.75
CA MET A 184 -8.25 7.41 12.59
C MET A 184 -8.95 8.25 11.51
N ALA A 185 -9.35 9.46 11.88
CA ALA A 185 -9.85 10.43 10.92
C ALA A 185 -8.71 11.04 10.10
N GLY A 186 -9.01 11.40 8.85
CA GLY A 186 -8.10 12.19 8.04
C GLY A 186 -8.68 12.57 6.69
N PRO A 187 -8.12 13.62 6.05
CA PRO A 187 -8.54 14.09 4.73
C PRO A 187 -8.41 13.05 3.61
N TRP A 188 -7.62 12.01 3.85
CA TRP A 188 -7.36 10.94 2.89
C TRP A 188 -8.36 9.79 2.94
N VAL A 189 -9.18 9.69 3.99
CA VAL A 189 -10.16 8.60 4.10
C VAL A 189 -11.15 8.69 2.93
N GLY A 190 -11.26 7.59 2.18
CA GLY A 190 -12.03 7.52 0.94
C GLY A 190 -13.34 6.76 1.08
N VAL A 191 -13.37 5.66 1.84
CA VAL A 191 -14.58 4.88 2.14
C VAL A 191 -14.45 4.25 3.53
N ALA A 192 -15.50 3.58 4.01
CA ALA A 192 -15.45 2.74 5.19
C ALA A 192 -16.02 1.34 4.95
N ALA A 193 -15.66 0.42 5.84
CA ALA A 193 -16.18 -0.95 5.87
C ALA A 193 -16.16 -1.50 7.32
N PRO A 194 -16.86 -2.61 7.61
CA PRO A 194 -16.92 -3.18 8.96
C PRO A 194 -15.54 -3.41 9.57
N ALA A 195 -15.37 -2.93 10.80
CA ALA A 195 -14.12 -2.96 11.56
C ALA A 195 -14.24 -3.63 12.92
N THR A 196 -15.45 -3.99 13.37
CA THR A 196 -15.71 -4.73 14.60
C THR A 196 -16.46 -6.01 14.27
N HIS A 197 -16.53 -6.94 15.22
CA HIS A 197 -17.27 -8.20 15.05
C HIS A 197 -16.85 -9.00 13.81
N VAL A 198 -15.56 -8.91 13.46
CA VAL A 198 -15.04 -9.54 12.26
C VAL A 198 -14.85 -11.04 12.49
N MET A 199 -15.28 -11.84 11.52
CA MET A 199 -14.98 -13.26 11.45
C MET A 199 -13.91 -13.51 10.39
N GLY A 200 -12.94 -14.35 10.72
CA GLY A 200 -11.88 -14.79 9.82
C GLY A 200 -11.65 -16.29 9.91
N LEU A 201 -10.64 -16.78 9.19
CA LEU A 201 -10.23 -18.18 9.27
C LEU A 201 -8.95 -18.29 10.09
N SER A 202 -8.92 -19.29 10.97
CA SER A 202 -7.75 -19.61 11.78
C SER A 202 -6.60 -20.09 10.88
N PRO A 203 -5.36 -19.61 11.07
CA PRO A 203 -4.20 -20.18 10.40
C PRO A 203 -3.94 -21.63 10.83
N GLN A 204 -4.49 -22.06 11.97
CA GLN A 204 -4.50 -23.46 12.39
C GLN A 204 -5.82 -24.12 11.97
N GLY A 205 -5.79 -24.83 10.83
CA GLY A 205 -6.89 -25.68 10.38
C GLY A 205 -8.00 -24.99 9.58
N GLY A 206 -7.92 -23.68 9.35
CA GLY A 206 -8.86 -22.97 8.47
C GLY A 206 -10.29 -22.86 9.01
N VAL A 207 -10.49 -23.10 10.30
CA VAL A 207 -11.80 -23.00 10.94
C VAL A 207 -12.17 -21.53 11.22
N PRO A 208 -13.46 -21.16 11.17
CA PRO A 208 -13.90 -19.83 11.54
C PRO A 208 -13.56 -19.44 12.98
N VAL A 209 -13.08 -18.21 13.15
CA VAL A 209 -12.72 -17.59 14.43
C VAL A 209 -13.07 -16.10 14.40
N ASN A 210 -13.41 -15.54 15.55
CA ASN A 210 -13.83 -14.14 15.70
C ASN A 210 -13.01 -13.36 16.75
N ALA A 211 -12.00 -13.99 17.35
CA ALA A 211 -11.23 -13.39 18.42
C ALA A 211 -9.82 -14.00 18.54
N TYR A 212 -8.90 -13.21 19.09
CA TYR A 212 -7.62 -13.70 19.58
C TYR A 212 -7.79 -14.35 20.97
N PRO A 213 -7.04 -15.42 21.27
CA PRO A 213 -7.01 -15.97 22.62
C PRO A 213 -6.45 -14.92 23.61
N PRO A 214 -6.84 -14.99 24.90
CA PRO A 214 -6.33 -14.08 25.91
C PRO A 214 -4.82 -14.18 26.05
N ILE A 215 -4.18 -13.05 26.34
CA ILE A 215 -2.73 -12.97 26.53
C ILE A 215 -2.38 -13.51 27.92
N ARG A 216 -3.21 -13.21 28.93
CA ARG A 216 -3.05 -13.68 30.30
C ARG A 216 -4.16 -14.66 30.69
N VAL A 217 -3.79 -15.63 31.51
CA VAL A 217 -4.77 -16.57 32.09
C VAL A 217 -5.82 -15.78 32.88
N GLY A 218 -7.10 -15.99 32.56
CA GLY A 218 -8.23 -15.32 33.21
C GLY A 218 -8.77 -14.09 32.47
N GLU A 219 -8.11 -13.62 31.41
CA GLU A 219 -8.66 -12.57 30.53
C GLU A 219 -9.67 -13.15 29.52
N LYS A 220 -10.56 -12.28 29.01
CA LYS A 220 -11.48 -12.64 27.92
C LYS A 220 -10.72 -12.74 26.60
N ASN A 221 -11.27 -13.53 25.66
CA ASN A 221 -10.83 -13.45 24.26
C ASN A 221 -10.98 -12.01 23.75
N MET A 222 -10.06 -11.57 22.91
CA MET A 222 -10.10 -10.24 22.32
C MET A 222 -10.72 -10.31 20.93
N PRO A 223 -11.92 -9.74 20.71
CA PRO A 223 -12.58 -9.75 19.41
C PRO A 223 -11.69 -9.17 18.32
N PHE A 224 -11.84 -9.66 17.09
CA PHE A 224 -11.17 -9.06 15.95
C PHE A 224 -11.76 -7.70 15.65
N TRP A 225 -10.89 -6.70 15.66
CA TRP A 225 -11.23 -5.35 15.26
C TRP A 225 -10.05 -4.63 14.59
N GLY A 226 -10.38 -3.58 13.84
CA GLY A 226 -9.40 -2.66 13.25
C GLY A 226 -9.68 -2.35 11.79
N THR A 227 -9.23 -1.16 11.37
CA THR A 227 -9.34 -0.68 9.97
C THR A 227 -8.60 -1.58 8.96
N SER A 228 -7.69 -2.44 9.45
CA SER A 228 -7.05 -3.50 8.69
C SER A 228 -8.03 -4.51 8.08
N PHE A 229 -9.12 -4.82 8.79
CA PHE A 229 -10.17 -5.71 8.30
C PHE A 229 -11.09 -4.98 7.33
N SER A 230 -11.40 -3.71 7.59
CA SER A 230 -12.14 -2.86 6.66
C SER A 230 -11.44 -2.78 5.30
N ALA A 231 -10.12 -2.56 5.28
CA ALA A 231 -9.33 -2.57 4.05
C ALA A 231 -9.40 -3.92 3.31
N ALA A 232 -9.45 -5.04 4.04
CA ALA A 232 -9.60 -6.37 3.45
C ALA A 232 -10.98 -6.56 2.80
N TYR A 233 -12.06 -6.09 3.43
CA TYR A 233 -13.40 -6.09 2.83
C TYR A 233 -13.41 -5.31 1.52
N VAL A 234 -12.91 -4.06 1.53
CA VAL A 234 -12.86 -3.21 0.33
C VAL A 234 -11.95 -3.78 -0.75
N SER A 235 -10.84 -4.42 -0.38
CA SER A 235 -9.97 -5.13 -1.34
C SER A 235 -10.70 -6.27 -2.04
N GLY A 236 -11.54 -7.02 -1.30
CA GLY A 236 -12.43 -8.01 -1.88
C GLY A 236 -13.44 -7.40 -2.85
N VAL A 237 -14.05 -6.28 -2.49
CA VAL A 237 -14.97 -5.54 -3.39
C VAL A 237 -14.23 -5.07 -4.65
N ALA A 238 -13.03 -4.53 -4.52
CA ALA A 238 -12.20 -4.13 -5.67
C ALA A 238 -11.89 -5.32 -6.59
N ALA A 239 -11.61 -6.51 -6.02
CA ALA A 239 -11.41 -7.72 -6.81
C ALA A 239 -12.68 -8.14 -7.57
N LEU A 240 -13.86 -8.08 -6.93
CA LEU A 240 -15.14 -8.34 -7.60
C LEU A 240 -15.42 -7.34 -8.72
N VAL A 241 -15.19 -6.04 -8.49
CA VAL A 241 -15.36 -4.99 -9.49
C VAL A 241 -14.43 -5.23 -10.68
N ARG A 242 -13.15 -5.58 -10.44
CA ARG A 242 -12.22 -5.93 -11.52
C ARG A 242 -12.63 -7.18 -12.28
N ALA A 243 -13.16 -8.20 -11.60
CA ALA A 243 -13.64 -9.41 -12.26
C ALA A 243 -14.83 -9.12 -13.18
N LYS A 244 -15.75 -8.24 -12.75
CA LYS A 244 -16.93 -7.86 -13.54
C LYS A 244 -16.63 -6.85 -14.65
N TYR A 245 -15.70 -5.93 -14.40
CA TYR A 245 -15.32 -4.84 -15.30
C TYR A 245 -13.80 -4.85 -15.55
N PRO A 246 -13.26 -5.85 -16.27
CA PRO A 246 -11.83 -6.06 -16.42
C PRO A 246 -11.09 -4.93 -17.17
N GLN A 247 -11.82 -4.11 -17.92
CA GLN A 247 -11.29 -2.96 -18.67
C GLN A 247 -11.08 -1.70 -17.82
N LEU A 248 -11.64 -1.65 -16.60
CA LEU A 248 -11.45 -0.49 -15.73
C LEU A 248 -10.02 -0.46 -15.20
N THR A 249 -9.42 0.72 -15.29
CA THR A 249 -8.15 1.02 -14.63
C THR A 249 -8.30 1.03 -13.12
N ALA A 250 -7.19 0.92 -12.39
CA ALA A 250 -7.18 0.98 -10.93
C ALA A 250 -7.87 2.24 -10.38
N HIS A 251 -7.61 3.40 -11.00
CA HIS A 251 -8.24 4.66 -10.61
C HIS A 251 -9.75 4.66 -10.86
N GLN A 252 -10.22 4.06 -11.96
CA GLN A 252 -11.65 3.95 -12.26
C GLN A 252 -12.36 2.94 -11.34
N VAL A 253 -11.67 1.88 -10.89
CA VAL A 253 -12.21 0.96 -9.88
C VAL A 253 -12.41 1.70 -8.55
N ILE A 254 -11.42 2.47 -8.11
CA ILE A 254 -11.53 3.30 -6.90
C ILE A 254 -12.69 4.32 -7.05
N TYR A 255 -12.73 5.04 -8.17
CA TYR A 255 -13.81 5.97 -8.48
C TYR A 255 -15.17 5.29 -8.37
N ARG A 256 -15.35 4.14 -9.03
CA ARG A 256 -16.60 3.39 -8.99
C ARG A 256 -17.01 2.98 -7.57
N ILE A 257 -16.07 2.49 -6.76
CA ILE A 257 -16.33 2.14 -5.34
C ILE A 257 -16.79 3.36 -4.55
N THR A 258 -16.12 4.50 -4.71
CA THR A 258 -16.47 5.74 -3.99
C THR A 258 -17.83 6.29 -4.40
N GLN A 259 -18.18 6.24 -5.70
CA GLN A 259 -19.45 6.79 -6.21
C GLN A 259 -20.67 5.94 -5.86
N THR A 260 -20.48 4.71 -5.39
CA THR A 260 -21.57 3.80 -5.01
C THR A 260 -21.64 3.55 -3.50
N ALA A 261 -20.77 4.18 -2.71
CA ALA A 261 -20.80 4.05 -1.26
C ALA A 261 -21.99 4.80 -0.64
N HIS A 262 -22.43 4.35 0.54
CA HIS A 262 -23.49 5.00 1.31
C HIS A 262 -22.95 6.23 2.03
N ASN A 263 -23.09 7.38 1.37
CA ASN A 263 -22.51 8.64 1.81
C ASN A 263 -23.02 9.12 3.17
N PRO A 264 -22.15 9.74 3.99
CA PRO A 264 -22.58 10.45 5.20
C PRO A 264 -23.46 11.66 4.84
N PRO A 265 -24.15 12.28 5.82
CA PRO A 265 -24.99 13.46 5.59
C PRO A 265 -24.27 14.63 4.91
N ALA A 266 -22.96 14.79 5.16
CA ALA A 266 -22.11 15.81 4.54
C ALA A 266 -21.64 15.45 3.11
N GLY A 267 -22.04 14.30 2.58
CA GLY A 267 -21.57 13.75 1.30
C GLY A 267 -20.21 13.07 1.42
N VAL A 268 -19.21 13.77 1.96
CA VAL A 268 -17.87 13.22 2.24
C VAL A 268 -17.37 13.79 3.56
N ASP A 269 -16.78 12.94 4.42
CA ASP A 269 -16.13 13.39 5.66
C ASP A 269 -14.78 12.70 5.93
N ASN A 270 -14.11 13.08 7.01
CA ASN A 270 -12.80 12.53 7.39
C ASN A 270 -12.86 11.20 8.17
N ARG A 271 -14.04 10.67 8.51
CA ARG A 271 -14.21 9.38 9.23
C ARG A 271 -14.51 8.23 8.31
N VAL A 272 -15.44 8.43 7.39
CA VAL A 272 -15.93 7.39 6.46
C VAL A 272 -15.72 7.75 5.00
N GLY A 273 -15.20 8.94 4.68
CA GLY A 273 -15.00 9.38 3.30
C GLY A 273 -16.35 9.48 2.58
N TYR A 274 -16.45 8.87 1.40
CA TYR A 274 -17.69 8.70 0.64
C TYR A 274 -18.66 7.70 1.28
N GLY A 275 -18.30 7.10 2.42
CA GLY A 275 -19.21 6.31 3.24
C GLY A 275 -18.98 4.79 3.18
N LEU A 276 -19.96 4.04 3.69
CA LEU A 276 -19.89 2.58 3.78
C LEU A 276 -19.92 1.95 2.38
N VAL A 277 -18.96 1.07 2.10
CA VAL A 277 -18.89 0.36 0.81
C VAL A 277 -20.16 -0.47 0.56
N ASP A 278 -20.75 -0.33 -0.62
CA ASP A 278 -21.85 -1.17 -1.11
C ASP A 278 -21.35 -2.05 -2.28
N PRO A 279 -21.08 -3.34 -2.04
CA PRO A 279 -20.63 -4.26 -3.08
C PRO A 279 -21.67 -4.44 -4.21
N VAL A 280 -22.96 -4.42 -3.89
CA VAL A 280 -24.02 -4.65 -4.86
C VAL A 280 -24.15 -3.44 -5.78
N ALA A 281 -24.21 -2.23 -5.22
CA ALA A 281 -24.24 -1.01 -6.03
C ALA A 281 -22.95 -0.87 -6.86
N ALA A 282 -21.78 -1.13 -6.27
CA ALA A 282 -20.50 -1.14 -6.99
C ALA A 282 -20.51 -2.12 -8.18
N LEU A 283 -21.22 -3.24 -8.09
CA LEU A 283 -21.32 -4.21 -9.17
C LEU A 283 -22.49 -3.95 -10.14
N THR A 284 -23.49 -3.13 -9.82
CA THR A 284 -24.75 -3.08 -10.60
C THR A 284 -25.12 -1.71 -11.11
N PHE A 285 -24.72 -0.63 -10.43
CA PHE A 285 -25.11 0.72 -10.83
C PHE A 285 -24.42 1.15 -12.13
N ASN A 286 -25.11 1.97 -12.91
CA ASN A 286 -24.52 2.64 -14.07
C ASN A 286 -23.80 3.90 -13.60
N VAL A 287 -22.49 3.78 -13.38
CA VAL A 287 -21.61 4.86 -12.91
C VAL A 287 -20.80 5.38 -14.09
N PRO A 288 -20.66 6.71 -14.28
CA PRO A 288 -19.73 7.27 -15.25
C PRO A 288 -18.34 6.65 -15.08
N VAL A 289 -17.64 6.42 -16.19
CA VAL A 289 -16.35 5.70 -16.12
C VAL A 289 -15.29 6.49 -15.34
N GLY A 290 -15.30 7.82 -15.42
CA GLY A 290 -14.31 8.68 -14.76
C GLY A 290 -12.94 8.67 -15.45
N ALA A 291 -12.01 9.45 -14.90
CA ALA A 291 -10.64 9.55 -15.41
C ALA A 291 -9.88 8.22 -15.23
N ALA A 292 -9.10 7.84 -16.25
CA ALA A 292 -8.33 6.59 -16.25
C ALA A 292 -7.14 6.62 -15.29
N LEU A 293 -6.59 7.80 -14.99
CA LEU A 293 -5.44 7.96 -14.11
C LEU A 293 -5.70 9.10 -13.13
N ALA A 294 -5.03 9.04 -11.98
CA ALA A 294 -5.05 10.09 -10.99
C ALA A 294 -4.43 11.39 -11.54
N PRO A 295 -4.87 12.57 -11.06
CA PRO A 295 -4.25 13.84 -11.41
C PRO A 295 -2.73 13.84 -11.18
N GLY A 296 -1.95 14.46 -12.07
CA GLY A 296 -0.50 14.57 -11.94
C GLY A 296 0.32 13.29 -12.24
N SER A 297 -0.34 12.15 -12.48
CA SER A 297 0.32 10.86 -12.77
C SER A 297 1.27 10.88 -13.98
N GLN A 298 1.04 11.77 -14.95
CA GLN A 298 1.82 11.85 -16.20
C GLN A 298 3.16 12.58 -16.07
N GLN A 299 3.35 13.40 -15.04
CA GLN A 299 4.57 14.23 -14.90
C GLN A 299 5.77 13.48 -14.32
N ARG A 300 5.60 12.20 -13.94
CA ARG A 300 6.61 11.43 -13.20
C ARG A 300 7.37 10.39 -14.03
N VAL A 301 7.00 10.18 -15.29
CA VAL A 301 7.74 9.26 -16.18
C VAL A 301 9.04 9.93 -16.59
N LEU A 302 10.09 9.75 -15.78
CA LEU A 302 11.46 10.07 -16.19
C LEU A 302 11.84 9.07 -17.29
N THR A 303 11.78 9.50 -18.55
CA THR A 303 12.40 8.76 -19.65
C THR A 303 13.92 8.87 -19.47
N PRO A 304 14.66 7.75 -19.30
CA PRO A 304 16.11 7.80 -19.25
C PRO A 304 16.64 8.47 -20.52
N ALA A 305 17.63 9.35 -20.37
CA ALA A 305 18.31 9.91 -21.54
C ALA A 305 18.85 8.76 -22.40
N PRO A 306 18.79 8.86 -23.74
CA PRO A 306 19.37 7.86 -24.63
C PRO A 306 20.83 7.60 -24.23
N PRO A 307 21.32 6.35 -24.32
CA PRO A 307 22.72 6.07 -24.04
C PRO A 307 23.60 6.95 -24.93
N PRO A 308 24.75 7.45 -24.41
CA PRO A 308 25.65 8.26 -25.21
C PRO A 308 26.09 7.50 -26.46
N PRO A 309 26.26 8.20 -27.60
CA PRO A 309 26.71 7.55 -28.83
C PRO A 309 28.04 6.82 -28.59
N PRO A 310 28.25 5.65 -29.24
CA PRO A 310 29.49 4.89 -29.07
C PRO A 310 30.71 5.77 -29.43
N PRO A 311 31.87 5.57 -28.76
CA PRO A 311 33.05 6.38 -29.01
C PRO A 311 33.48 6.35 -30.49
N ASP A 312 33.71 7.51 -31.09
CA ASP A 312 34.22 7.59 -32.46
C ASP A 312 35.70 7.19 -32.51
N HIS A 313 35.96 5.99 -33.04
CA HIS A 313 37.32 5.46 -33.19
C HIS A 313 38.01 5.86 -34.49
N ARG A 314 37.37 6.62 -35.38
CA ARG A 314 37.93 6.98 -36.71
C ARG A 314 39.29 7.66 -36.60
N ALA A 315 39.42 8.63 -35.68
CA ALA A 315 40.70 9.33 -35.46
C ALA A 315 41.81 8.38 -34.99
N ARG A 316 41.49 7.44 -34.09
CA ARG A 316 42.44 6.42 -33.62
C ARG A 316 42.88 5.49 -34.74
N THR A 317 41.93 5.03 -35.56
CA THR A 317 42.20 4.14 -36.69
C THR A 317 43.07 4.82 -37.75
N VAL A 318 42.81 6.10 -38.06
CA VAL A 318 43.64 6.89 -38.99
C VAL A 318 45.06 7.07 -38.43
N ALA A 319 45.20 7.41 -37.14
CA ALA A 319 46.51 7.59 -36.51
C ALA A 319 47.33 6.29 -36.52
N LEU A 320 46.72 5.15 -36.19
CA LEU A 320 47.37 3.84 -36.23
C LEU A 320 47.75 3.43 -37.66
N GLY A 321 46.88 3.71 -38.64
CA GLY A 321 47.18 3.48 -40.05
C GLY A 321 48.38 4.29 -40.52
N PHE A 322 48.44 5.57 -40.16
CA PHE A 322 49.55 6.46 -40.53
C PHE A 322 50.87 6.02 -39.88
N LEU A 323 50.85 5.64 -38.59
CA LEU A 323 52.01 5.06 -37.90
C LEU A 323 52.50 3.77 -38.59
N GLY A 324 51.57 2.91 -39.02
CA GLY A 324 51.90 1.69 -39.76
C GLY A 324 52.61 1.97 -41.09
N VAL A 325 52.13 2.98 -41.84
CA VAL A 325 52.77 3.41 -43.11
C VAL A 325 54.17 3.96 -42.86
N ILE A 326 54.36 4.79 -41.83
CA ILE A 326 55.69 5.31 -41.47
C ILE A 326 56.64 4.17 -41.10
N ALA A 327 56.19 3.23 -40.25
CA ALA A 327 57.02 2.08 -39.85
C ALA A 327 57.43 1.22 -41.05
N ALA A 328 56.50 0.97 -41.98
CA ALA A 328 56.78 0.23 -43.21
C ALA A 328 57.78 0.98 -44.11
N ALA A 329 57.65 2.29 -44.25
CA ALA A 329 58.59 3.11 -45.02
C ALA A 329 60.00 3.11 -44.41
N VAL A 330 60.11 3.23 -43.09
CA VAL A 330 61.40 3.14 -42.37
C VAL A 330 62.03 1.76 -42.56
N LEU A 331 61.24 0.69 -42.46
CA LEU A 331 61.70 -0.68 -42.67
C LEU A 331 62.20 -0.90 -44.11
N ALA A 332 61.43 -0.42 -45.10
CA ALA A 332 61.81 -0.49 -46.50
C ALA A 332 63.11 0.29 -46.78
N ALA A 333 63.25 1.49 -46.21
CA ALA A 333 64.48 2.28 -46.32
C ALA A 333 65.68 1.58 -45.66
N ALA A 334 65.50 0.97 -44.49
CA ALA A 334 66.53 0.21 -43.80
C ALA A 334 66.97 -1.03 -44.58
N ILE A 335 66.02 -1.79 -45.15
CA ILE A 335 66.29 -2.95 -46.01
C ILE A 335 67.06 -2.50 -47.27
N THR A 336 66.59 -1.43 -47.92
CA THR A 336 67.23 -0.89 -49.13
C THR A 336 68.66 -0.40 -48.84
N ALA A 337 68.88 0.27 -47.69
CA ALA A 337 70.20 0.69 -47.24
C ALA A 337 71.12 -0.49 -46.90
N ARG A 338 70.58 -1.60 -46.36
CA ARG A 338 71.33 -2.82 -46.09
C ARG A 338 71.73 -3.55 -47.37
N ILE A 339 70.83 -3.65 -48.36
CA ILE A 339 71.13 -4.24 -49.67
C ILE A 339 72.20 -3.41 -50.40
N ARG A 340 72.09 -2.07 -50.40
CA ARG A 340 73.11 -1.19 -51.02
C ARG A 340 74.49 -1.26 -50.37
N ARG A 341 74.59 -1.62 -49.09
CA ARG A 341 75.88 -1.86 -48.41
C ARG A 341 76.46 -3.24 -48.72
N ALA A 342 75.63 -4.21 -49.10
CA ALA A 342 76.08 -5.55 -49.48
C ALA A 342 76.52 -5.65 -50.95
N THR A 343 76.18 -4.66 -51.78
CA THR A 343 76.54 -4.59 -53.20
C THR A 343 77.67 -3.59 -53.52
N ARG A 344 78.32 -3.01 -52.50
CA ARG A 344 79.59 -2.29 -52.60
C ARG A 344 80.71 -3.13 -52.02
#